data_AF-N8YKY7-F1
#
_entry.id   AF-N8YKY7-F1
#
_cell.length_a   1.000
_cell.length_b   1.000
_cell.length_c   1.000
_cell.angle_alpha   90.00
_cell.angle_beta   90.00
_cell.angle_gamma   90.00
#
_symmetry.space_group_name_H-M   'P 1'
#
loop_
_entity.id
_entity.type
_entity.pdbx_description
1 polymer ?
#
loop_
_entity_poly.entity_id
_entity_poly.type
_entity_poly.pdbx_seq_one_letter_code
_entity_poly.pdbx_strand_id
1 'polypeptide(L)'
;MKTLMKSYDENDVAEGFALAYEQVADIAAMLDAIQNKHERTIEYLSKVYNVPESVFKELTRLFQITNSMIEDSLEFSKSQENHYHAEVDNSS
;
A
#
# COMPACT_ATOMS: atom_id res chain seq x y z
N MET A 1 -24.17 31.19 0.91
CA MET A 1 -24.22 29.83 0.32
C MET A 1 -23.93 28.87 1.45
N LYS A 2 -24.91 28.09 1.92
CA LYS A 2 -24.70 27.09 2.97
C LYS A 2 -24.06 25.87 2.29
N THR A 3 -22.80 25.60 2.55
CA THR A 3 -22.18 24.33 2.13
C THR A 3 -22.95 23.22 2.82
N LEU A 4 -23.75 22.47 2.06
CA LEU A 4 -24.36 21.24 2.54
C LEU A 4 -23.21 20.27 2.84
N MET A 5 -22.84 20.15 4.11
CA MET A 5 -21.99 19.06 4.58
C MET A 5 -22.80 17.79 4.31
N LYS A 6 -22.39 16.99 3.32
CA LYS A 6 -22.87 15.61 3.22
C LYS A 6 -22.43 14.92 4.50
N SER A 7 -23.37 14.50 5.36
CA SER A 7 -23.04 13.51 6.37
C SER A 7 -22.93 12.18 5.64
N TYR A 8 -21.74 11.60 5.66
CA TYR A 8 -21.56 10.21 5.26
C TYR A 8 -22.11 9.34 6.38
N ASP A 9 -22.84 8.29 6.03
CA ASP A 9 -23.20 7.27 7.00
C ASP A 9 -22.04 6.26 7.18
N GLU A 10 -22.18 5.36 8.15
CA GLU A 10 -21.12 4.40 8.48
C GLU A 10 -20.80 3.45 7.31
N ASN A 11 -21.78 3.16 6.44
CA ASN A 11 -21.56 2.37 5.23
C ASN A 11 -20.74 3.13 4.19
N ASP A 12 -21.05 4.41 3.95
CA ASP A 12 -20.27 5.27 3.06
C ASP A 12 -18.79 5.34 3.50
N VAL A 13 -18.55 5.37 4.81
CA VAL A 13 -17.18 5.40 5.38
C VAL A 13 -16.48 4.05 5.22
N ALA A 14 -17.18 2.93 5.47
CA ALA A 14 -16.64 1.59 5.26
C ALA A 14 -16.23 1.35 3.80
N GLU A 15 -17.09 1.75 2.84
CA GLU A 15 -16.77 1.68 1.40
C GLU A 15 -15.56 2.55 1.04
N GLY A 16 -15.44 3.73 1.64
CA GLY A 16 -14.26 4.59 1.48
C GLY A 16 -12.96 3.90 1.91
N PHE A 17 -12.96 3.16 3.02
CA PHE A 17 -11.80 2.39 3.47
C PHE A 17 -11.53 1.16 2.60
N ALA A 18 -12.56 0.49 2.08
CA ALA A 18 -12.40 -0.58 1.11
C ALA A 18 -11.71 -0.09 -0.17
N LEU A 19 -12.15 1.05 -0.72
CA LEU A 19 -11.52 1.69 -1.88
C LEU A 19 -10.07 2.11 -1.60
N ALA A 20 -9.79 2.64 -0.41
CA ALA A 20 -8.42 2.98 -0.01
C ALA A 20 -7.53 1.72 0.06
N TYR A 21 -8.04 0.62 0.61
CA TYR A 21 -7.35 -0.65 0.64
C TYR A 21 -7.00 -1.14 -0.77
N GLU A 22 -7.95 -1.13 -1.71
CA GLU A 22 -7.72 -1.53 -3.10
C GLU A 22 -6.62 -0.70 -3.77
N GLN A 23 -6.66 0.63 -3.62
CA GLN A 23 -5.64 1.50 -4.20
C GLN A 23 -4.25 1.26 -3.61
N VAL A 24 -4.15 1.00 -2.31
CA VAL A 24 -2.87 0.68 -1.66
C VAL A 24 -2.39 -0.71 -2.10
N ALA A 25 -3.29 -1.66 -2.31
CA ALA A 25 -2.94 -2.99 -2.81
C ALA A 25 -2.37 -2.93 -4.24
N ASP A 26 -2.92 -2.06 -5.09
CA ASP A 26 -2.36 -1.78 -6.41
C ASP A 26 -0.95 -1.19 -6.32
N ILE A 27 -0.71 -0.28 -5.37
CA ILE A 27 0.64 0.27 -5.10
C ILE A 27 1.60 -0.84 -4.68
N ALA A 28 1.16 -1.77 -3.82
CA ALA A 28 1.96 -2.92 -3.42
C ALA A 28 2.39 -3.76 -4.64
N ALA A 29 1.46 -4.05 -5.56
CA ALA A 29 1.74 -4.80 -6.77
C ALA A 29 2.71 -4.06 -7.71
N MET A 30 2.55 -2.73 -7.86
CA MET A 30 3.49 -1.91 -8.64
C MET A 30 4.89 -1.91 -8.02
N LEU A 31 4.99 -1.81 -6.69
CA LEU A 31 6.27 -1.81 -5.99
C LEU A 31 6.98 -3.17 -6.13
N ASP A 32 6.24 -4.28 -6.02
CA ASP A 32 6.78 -5.61 -6.27
C ASP A 32 7.33 -5.75 -7.70
N ALA A 33 6.60 -5.26 -8.71
CA ALA A 33 7.08 -5.26 -10.09
C ALA A 33 8.36 -4.42 -10.28
N ILE A 34 8.49 -3.30 -9.55
CA ILE A 34 9.70 -2.47 -9.55
C ILE A 34 10.86 -3.20 -8.87
N GLN A 35 10.64 -3.82 -7.70
CA GLN A 35 11.64 -4.60 -6.98
C GLN A 35 12.19 -5.73 -7.85
N ASN A 36 11.31 -6.52 -8.47
CA ASN A 36 11.68 -7.60 -9.39
C ASN A 36 12.54 -7.11 -10.57
N LYS A 37 12.21 -5.94 -11.16
CA LYS A 37 13.03 -5.33 -12.21
C LYS A 37 14.40 -4.86 -11.69
N HIS A 38 14.43 -4.35 -10.46
CA HIS A 38 15.68 -3.92 -9.83
C HIS A 38 16.60 -5.10 -9.57
N GLU A 39 16.10 -6.19 -8.99
CA GLU A 39 16.88 -7.41 -8.72
C GLU A 39 17.51 -7.99 -9.99
N ARG A 40 16.73 -8.06 -11.09
CA ARG A 40 17.26 -8.48 -12.39
C ARG A 40 18.35 -7.54 -12.93
N THR A 41 18.24 -6.25 -12.62
CA THR A 41 19.25 -5.26 -13.01
C THR A 41 20.53 -5.44 -12.20
N ILE A 42 20.41 -5.65 -10.88
CA ILE A 42 21.55 -5.99 -10.01
C ILE A 42 22.25 -7.23 -10.57
N GLU A 43 21.50 -8.31 -10.80
CA GLU A 43 22.04 -9.57 -11.31
C GLU A 43 22.82 -9.37 -12.62
N TYR A 44 22.25 -8.62 -13.57
CA TYR A 44 22.91 -8.32 -14.85
C TYR A 44 24.21 -7.52 -14.65
N LEU A 45 24.17 -6.46 -13.84
CA LEU A 45 25.33 -5.61 -13.61
C LEU A 45 26.45 -6.34 -12.86
N SER A 46 26.09 -7.18 -11.88
CA SER A 46 27.05 -8.01 -11.17
C SER A 46 27.68 -9.06 -12.08
N LYS A 47 26.90 -9.72 -12.97
CA LYS A 47 27.43 -10.75 -13.88
C LYS A 47 28.27 -10.19 -15.03
N VAL A 48 27.84 -9.10 -15.66
CA VAL A 48 28.48 -8.59 -16.89
C VAL A 48 29.60 -7.60 -16.58
N TYR A 49 29.43 -6.79 -15.53
CA TYR A 49 30.34 -5.69 -15.21
C TYR A 49 31.06 -5.87 -13.88
N ASN A 50 30.87 -6.99 -13.16
CA ASN A 50 31.43 -7.25 -11.83
C ASN A 50 31.14 -6.12 -10.82
N VAL A 51 30.00 -5.43 -10.97
CA VAL A 51 29.57 -4.40 -10.02
C VAL A 51 29.15 -5.09 -8.72
N PRO A 52 29.72 -4.71 -7.55
CA PRO A 52 29.31 -5.27 -6.28
C PRO A 52 27.84 -4.95 -5.95
N GLU A 53 27.08 -5.94 -5.49
CA GLU A 53 25.67 -5.76 -5.12
C GLU A 53 25.47 -4.70 -4.03
N SER A 54 26.48 -4.49 -3.17
CA SER A 54 26.46 -3.50 -2.09
C SER A 54 26.21 -2.06 -2.57
N VAL A 55 26.50 -1.77 -3.85
CA VAL A 55 26.21 -0.47 -4.47
C VAL A 55 24.70 -0.18 -4.51
N PHE A 56 23.86 -1.22 -4.54
CA PHE A 56 22.41 -1.09 -4.67
C PHE A 56 21.67 -1.15 -3.31
N LYS A 57 22.40 -1.38 -2.21
CA LYS A 57 21.85 -1.63 -0.88
C LYS A 57 20.85 -0.57 -0.42
N GLU A 58 21.12 0.71 -0.66
CA GLU A 58 20.23 1.78 -0.21
C GLU A 58 18.91 1.83 -1.00
N LEU A 59 18.93 1.43 -2.28
CA LEU A 59 17.70 1.31 -3.07
C LEU A 59 16.88 0.09 -2.63
N THR A 60 17.53 -1.05 -2.36
CA THR A 60 16.87 -2.20 -1.73
C THR A 60 16.26 -1.83 -0.37
N ARG A 61 16.96 -1.04 0.43
CA ARG A 61 16.46 -0.57 1.72
C ARG A 61 15.26 0.36 1.57
N LEU A 62 15.26 1.24 0.57
CA LEU A 62 14.11 2.11 0.28
C LEU A 62 12.86 1.28 0.00
N PHE A 63 12.99 0.25 -0.84
CA PHE A 63 11.91 -0.68 -1.14
C PHE A 63 11.35 -1.39 0.10
N GLN A 64 12.21 -1.83 1.02
CA GLN A 64 11.77 -2.45 2.27
C GLN A 64 11.01 -1.47 3.17
N ILE A 65 11.48 -0.21 3.29
CA ILE A 65 10.78 0.82 4.06
C ILE A 65 9.41 1.11 3.45
N THR A 66 9.34 1.25 2.12
CA THR A 66 8.07 1.49 1.44
C THR A 66 7.11 0.31 1.57
N ASN A 67 7.59 -0.94 1.50
CA ASN A 67 6.76 -2.12 1.76
C ASN A 67 6.14 -2.07 3.16
N SER A 68 6.93 -1.76 4.20
CA SER A 68 6.42 -1.64 5.57
C SER A 68 5.33 -0.57 5.68
N MET A 69 5.50 0.59 5.03
CA MET A 69 4.47 1.64 5.03
C MET A 69 3.18 1.20 4.32
N ILE A 70 3.29 0.42 3.24
CA ILE A 70 2.15 -0.13 2.50
C ILE A 70 1.42 -1.15 3.36
N GLU A 71 2.14 -2.07 4.01
CA GLU A 71 1.58 -3.07 4.92
C GLU A 71 0.78 -2.41 6.05
N ASP A 72 1.37 -1.41 6.72
CA ASP A 72 0.70 -0.62 7.77
C ASP A 72 -0.60 0.03 7.24
N SER A 73 -0.57 0.57 6.02
CA SER A 73 -1.73 1.22 5.39
C SER A 73 -2.83 0.23 5.00
N LEU A 74 -2.47 -0.97 4.54
CA LEU A 74 -3.41 -2.04 4.23
C LEU A 74 -4.09 -2.55 5.49
N GLU A 75 -3.31 -2.80 6.54
CA GLU A 75 -3.82 -3.23 7.84
C GLU A 75 -4.77 -2.18 8.43
N PHE A 76 -4.37 -0.90 8.40
CA PHE A 76 -5.20 0.19 8.88
C PHE A 76 -6.52 0.28 8.11
N SER A 77 -6.47 0.29 6.76
CA SER A 77 -7.68 0.42 5.93
C SER A 77 -8.64 -0.75 6.17
N LYS A 78 -8.13 -1.98 6.25
CA LYS A 78 -8.96 -3.16 6.52
C LYS A 78 -9.56 -3.13 7.94
N SER A 79 -8.78 -2.68 8.92
CA SER A 79 -9.26 -2.53 10.30
C SER A 79 -10.39 -1.52 10.41
N GLN A 80 -10.29 -0.37 9.72
CA GLN A 80 -11.34 0.64 9.70
C GLN A 80 -12.58 0.17 8.93
N GLU A 81 -12.42 -0.46 7.76
CA GLU A 81 -13.53 -1.08 7.01
C GLU A 81 -14.33 -2.03 7.91
N ASN A 82 -13.65 -2.94 8.60
CA ASN A 82 -14.29 -3.90 9.51
C ASN A 82 -14.96 -3.21 10.70
N HIS A 83 -14.35 -2.15 11.25
CA HIS A 83 -14.91 -1.39 12.36
C HIS A 83 -16.25 -0.78 11.99
N TYR A 84 -16.32 -0.05 10.87
CA TYR A 84 -17.55 0.61 10.44
C TYR A 84 -18.63 -0.37 10.00
N HIS A 85 -18.28 -1.51 9.38
CA HIS A 85 -19.25 -2.58 9.12
C HIS A 85 -19.87 -3.13 10.41
N ALA A 86 -19.07 -3.32 11.47
CA ALA A 86 -19.59 -3.79 12.75
C ALA A 86 -20.49 -2.76 13.43
N GLU A 87 -20.27 -1.45 13.24
CA GLU A 87 -21.16 -0.40 13.74
C GLU A 87 -22.52 -0.40 13.03
N VAL A 88 -22.53 -0.61 11.71
CA VAL A 88 -23.77 -0.74 10.91
C VAL A 88 -24.60 -1.93 11.36
N ASP A 89 -23.97 -3.09 11.57
CA ASP A 89 -24.64 -4.33 11.99
C ASP A 89 -25.24 -4.22 13.40
N ASN A 90 -24.60 -3.46 14.30
CA ASN A 90 -25.09 -3.24 15.67
C ASN A 90 -26.15 -2.13 15.76
N SER A 91 -26.25 -1.28 14.74
CA SER A 91 -27.21 -0.17 14.65
C SER A 91 -28.52 -0.54 13.95
N SER A 92 -28.61 -1.76 13.41
CA SER A 92 -29.76 -2.33 12.67
C SER A 92 -30.64 -3.21 13.55
#